data_AF-A0A452QF81-F1
#
_entry.id   AF-A0A452QF81-F1
#
_cell.length_a   1.000
_cell.length_b   1.000
_cell.length_c   1.000
_cell.angle_alpha   90.00
_cell.angle_beta   90.00
_cell.angle_gamma   90.00
#
_symmetry.space_group_name_H-M   'P 1'
#
loop_
_entity.id
_entity.type
_entity.pdbx_description
1 polymer ?
#
loop_
_entity_poly.entity_id
_entity_poly.type
_entity_poly.pdbx_seq_one_letter_code
_entity_poly.pdbx_strand_id
1 'polypeptide(L)'
;MNFQIHQNYSTKVEASINCLVNMHLQASYTYLSLGFYFDHSDVALENMGQFFELADEKPKGAECLLKMQNQCSGHTLFQDVQKPPQDEWSKTLNAMKATLVLEKNLNQTLDLHAWGFCTCRSPPL
;
A
#
# COMPACT_ATOMS: atom_id res chain seq x y z
N MET A 1 35.70 7.65 -2.96
CA MET A 1 34.64 6.62 -3.08
C MET A 1 33.43 7.30 -3.68
N ASN A 2 33.07 6.94 -4.92
CA ASN A 2 31.99 7.57 -5.66
C ASN A 2 30.89 6.53 -5.86
N PHE A 3 29.86 6.55 -5.01
CA PHE A 3 28.64 5.74 -5.23
C PHE A 3 27.76 6.48 -6.25
N GLN A 4 28.17 6.46 -7.51
CA GLN A 4 27.31 6.88 -8.62
C GLN A 4 26.33 5.75 -8.96
N ILE A 5 25.30 5.57 -8.12
CA ILE A 5 24.07 4.84 -8.47
C ILE A 5 22.96 5.86 -8.75
N HIS A 6 23.31 6.97 -9.41
CA HIS A 6 22.40 8.07 -9.72
C HIS A 6 21.91 8.04 -11.17
N GLN A 7 21.94 6.87 -11.81
CA GLN A 7 21.47 6.71 -13.18
C GLN A 7 20.10 6.03 -13.15
N ASN A 8 19.04 6.81 -13.38
CA ASN A 8 17.63 6.44 -13.53
C ASN A 8 16.69 6.53 -12.31
N TYR A 9 17.16 6.83 -11.09
CA TYR A 9 16.24 7.11 -9.97
C TYR A 9 15.87 8.59 -9.91
N SER A 10 14.84 8.98 -10.65
CA SER A 10 14.33 10.36 -10.64
C SER A 10 13.63 10.66 -9.32
N THR A 11 13.70 11.92 -8.87
CA THR A 11 12.91 12.45 -7.75
C THR A 11 11.41 12.18 -7.91
N LYS A 12 10.92 12.09 -9.16
CA LYS A 12 9.52 11.71 -9.44
C LYS A 12 9.22 10.25 -9.07
N VAL A 13 10.15 9.33 -9.32
CA VAL A 13 10.02 7.91 -8.96
C VAL A 13 10.11 7.76 -7.45
N GLU A 14 11.05 8.45 -6.82
CA GLU A 14 11.19 8.51 -5.36
C GLU A 14 9.92 8.99 -4.66
N ALA A 15 9.34 10.10 -5.12
CA ALA A 15 8.08 10.62 -4.59
C ALA A 15 6.91 9.66 -4.82
N SER A 16 6.90 8.96 -5.97
CA SER A 16 5.88 7.97 -6.29
C SER A 16 5.95 6.75 -5.37
N ILE A 17 7.15 6.27 -5.06
CA ILE A 17 7.36 5.20 -4.09
C ILE A 17 6.92 5.61 -2.69
N ASN A 18 7.28 6.81 -2.25
CA ASN A 18 6.82 7.33 -0.96
C ASN A 18 5.28 7.44 -0.90
N CYS A 19 4.64 7.84 -2.00
CA CYS A 19 3.18 7.86 -2.13
C CYS A 19 2.58 6.44 -2.02
N LEU A 20 3.13 5.49 -2.78
CA LEU A 20 2.70 4.09 -2.75
C LEU A 20 2.84 3.47 -1.35
N VAL A 21 3.96 3.72 -0.66
CA VAL A 21 4.16 3.28 0.73
C VAL A 21 3.03 3.81 1.62
N ASN A 22 2.71 5.10 1.53
CA ASN A 22 1.63 5.68 2.32
C ASN A 22 0.26 5.08 1.99
N MET A 23 -0.02 4.80 0.71
CA MET A 23 -1.25 4.13 0.29
C MET A 23 -1.35 2.70 0.85
N HIS A 24 -0.25 1.94 0.88
CA HIS A 24 -0.22 0.62 1.52
C HIS A 24 -0.48 0.71 3.02
N LEU A 25 0.11 1.69 3.72
CA LEU A 25 -0.12 1.89 5.15
C LEU A 25 -1.58 2.28 5.45
N GLN A 26 -2.17 3.18 4.65
CA GLN A 26 -3.58 3.54 4.78
C GLN A 26 -4.51 2.36 4.50
N ALA A 27 -4.16 1.52 3.51
CA ALA A 27 -4.90 0.32 3.21
C ALA A 27 -4.84 -0.69 4.38
N SER A 28 -3.65 -0.90 4.96
CA SER A 28 -3.49 -1.75 6.14
C SER A 28 -4.35 -1.24 7.31
N TYR A 29 -4.35 0.07 7.57
CA TYR A 29 -5.19 0.64 8.62
C TYR A 29 -6.69 0.42 8.36
N THR A 30 -7.12 0.48 7.10
CA THR A 30 -8.51 0.18 6.71
C THR A 30 -8.86 -1.28 6.93
N TYR A 31 -7.97 -2.21 6.57
CA TYR A 31 -8.16 -3.65 6.80
C TYR A 31 -8.21 -3.98 8.29
N LEU A 32 -7.35 -3.37 9.10
CA LEU A 32 -7.37 -3.51 10.55
C LEU A 32 -8.70 -3.03 11.14
N SER A 33 -9.17 -1.84 10.72
CA SER A 33 -10.46 -1.29 11.14
C SER A 33 -11.63 -2.22 10.77
N LEU A 34 -11.61 -2.78 9.56
CA LEU A 34 -12.60 -3.75 9.10
C LEU A 34 -12.59 -5.02 9.96
N GLY A 35 -11.41 -5.57 10.23
CA GLY A 35 -11.23 -6.76 11.08
C GLY A 35 -11.90 -6.58 12.44
N PHE A 36 -11.55 -5.50 13.15
CA PHE A 36 -12.12 -5.19 14.46
C PHE A 36 -13.60 -4.84 14.43
N TYR A 37 -14.10 -4.21 13.36
CA TYR A 37 -15.53 -3.94 13.22
C TYR A 37 -16.35 -5.23 13.15
N PHE A 38 -15.89 -6.22 12.38
CA PHE A 38 -16.62 -7.50 12.22
C PHE A 38 -16.42 -8.46 13.40
N ASP A 39 -15.36 -8.28 14.18
CA ASP A 39 -15.12 -8.99 15.45
C ASP A 39 -16.01 -8.49 16.60
N HIS A 40 -16.59 -7.28 16.46
CA HIS A 40 -17.48 -6.72 17.47
C HIS A 40 -18.72 -7.62 17.69
N SER A 41 -19.04 -7.88 18.95
CA SER A 41 -20.12 -8.80 19.38
C SER A 41 -21.49 -8.50 18.77
N ASP A 42 -21.73 -7.23 18.42
CA ASP A 42 -23.00 -6.76 17.85
C ASP A 42 -23.14 -7.04 16.35
N VAL A 43 -22.02 -7.29 15.64
CA VAL A 43 -22.00 -7.65 14.22
C VAL A 43 -21.96 -9.17 14.04
N ALA A 44 -21.37 -9.89 14.99
CA ALA A 44 -21.37 -11.36 15.10
C ALA A 44 -20.98 -12.11 13.81
N LEU A 45 -20.03 -11.54 13.05
CA LEU A 45 -19.45 -12.13 11.85
C LEU A 45 -17.94 -12.36 12.07
N GLU A 46 -17.59 -13.06 13.14
CA GLU A 46 -16.21 -13.34 13.56
C GLU A 46 -15.33 -13.89 12.42
N ASN A 47 -15.90 -14.78 11.58
CA ASN A 47 -15.23 -15.31 10.39
C ASN A 47 -14.81 -14.22 9.37
N MET A 48 -15.57 -13.12 9.28
CA MET A 48 -15.22 -11.97 8.44
C MET A 48 -14.14 -11.11 9.09
N GLY A 49 -14.14 -10.97 10.42
CA GLY A 49 -13.06 -10.29 11.14
C GLY A 49 -11.71 -10.97 10.87
N GLN A 50 -11.66 -12.28 11.08
CA GLN A 50 -10.48 -13.11 10.78
C GLN A 50 -10.10 -13.06 9.30
N PHE A 51 -11.07 -13.05 8.39
CA PHE A 51 -10.78 -12.92 6.95
C PHE A 51 -10.04 -11.63 6.64
N PHE A 52 -10.49 -10.48 7.13
CA PHE A 52 -9.84 -9.19 6.85
C PHE A 52 -8.46 -9.10 7.51
N GLU A 53 -8.29 -9.63 8.73
CA GLU A 53 -6.98 -9.66 9.37
C GLU A 53 -5.97 -10.53 8.60
N LEU A 54 -6.40 -11.72 8.15
CA LEU A 54 -5.55 -12.65 7.40
C LEU A 54 -5.31 -12.21 5.94
N ALA A 55 -6.25 -11.47 5.35
CA ALA A 55 -6.14 -10.99 3.97
C ALA A 55 -5.29 -9.72 3.83
N ASP A 56 -4.86 -9.10 4.94
CA ASP A 56 -4.05 -7.89 4.88
C ASP A 56 -2.59 -8.17 4.48
N GLU A 57 -2.31 -8.10 3.19
CA GLU A 57 -0.96 -8.18 2.62
C GLU A 57 -0.27 -6.80 2.54
N LYS A 58 -0.93 -5.72 2.98
CA LYS A 58 -0.43 -4.34 2.78
C LYS A 58 0.81 -4.00 3.59
N PRO A 59 1.00 -4.48 4.84
CA PRO A 59 2.26 -4.30 5.57
C PRO A 59 3.47 -4.82 4.80
N LYS A 60 3.37 -6.03 4.23
CA LYS A 60 4.45 -6.64 3.43
C LYS A 60 4.70 -5.85 2.14
N GLY A 61 3.64 -5.33 1.52
CA GLY A 61 3.74 -4.45 0.35
C GLY A 61 4.51 -3.16 0.65
N ALA A 62 4.17 -2.47 1.74
CA ALA A 62 4.88 -1.26 2.18
C ALA A 62 6.36 -1.57 2.50
N GLU A 63 6.64 -2.66 3.21
CA GLU A 63 8.00 -3.08 3.53
C GLU A 63 8.85 -3.36 2.28
N CYS A 64 8.27 -4.03 1.28
CA CYS A 64 8.94 -4.31 0.01
C CYS A 64 9.34 -3.02 -0.72
N LEU A 65 8.43 -2.05 -0.80
CA LEU A 65 8.68 -0.74 -1.42
C LEU A 65 9.76 0.06 -0.68
N LEU A 66 9.75 0.05 0.66
CA LEU A 66 10.77 0.70 1.50
C LEU A 66 12.15 0.07 1.32
N LYS A 67 12.23 -1.26 1.26
CA LYS A 67 13.48 -1.97 0.96
C LYS A 67 14.03 -1.58 -0.42
N MET A 68 13.15 -1.48 -1.42
CA MET A 68 13.53 -1.04 -2.76
C MET A 68 14.02 0.41 -2.76
N GLN A 69 13.33 1.32 -2.06
CA GLN A 69 13.74 2.72 -1.89
C GLN A 69 15.17 2.81 -1.33
N ASN A 70 15.47 2.04 -0.28
CA ASN A 70 16.80 1.98 0.32
C ASN A 70 17.87 1.42 -0.65
N GLN A 71 17.54 0.41 -1.46
CA GLN A 71 18.45 -0.13 -2.48
C GLN A 71 18.77 0.88 -3.58
N CYS A 72 17.80 1.71 -3.95
CA CYS A 72 17.96 2.80 -4.92
C CYS A 72 18.60 4.06 -4.31
N SER A 73 19.03 4.02 -3.05
CA SER A 73 19.55 5.19 -2.31
C SER A 73 18.56 6.38 -2.25
N GLY A 74 17.26 6.11 -2.35
CA GLY A 74 16.20 7.10 -2.19
C GLY A 74 15.90 7.39 -0.72
N HIS A 75 15.30 8.54 -0.45
CA HIS A 75 14.90 8.95 0.88
C HIS A 75 13.45 8.54 1.14
N THR A 76 13.24 7.88 2.27
CA THR A 76 11.90 7.56 2.75
C THR A 76 11.28 8.80 3.38
N LEU A 77 10.07 9.16 2.92
CA LEU A 77 9.26 10.21 3.51
C LEU A 77 7.91 9.63 3.91
N PHE A 78 7.74 9.38 5.21
CA PHE A 78 6.45 8.99 5.76
C PHE A 78 5.52 10.20 5.84
N GLN A 79 4.24 9.95 5.58
CA GLN A 79 3.17 10.93 5.69
C GLN A 79 2.18 10.45 6.75
N ASP A 80 1.30 11.36 7.18
CA ASP A 80 0.23 11.00 8.10
C ASP A 80 -0.70 9.96 7.47
N VAL A 81 -0.89 8.84 8.16
CA VAL A 81 -1.85 7.82 7.78
C VAL A 81 -3.23 8.29 8.21
N GLN A 82 -4.02 8.74 7.24
CA GLN A 82 -5.38 9.22 7.49
C GLN A 82 -6.28 8.07 7.93
N LYS A 83 -7.24 8.37 8.82
CA LYS A 83 -8.24 7.40 9.22
C LYS A 83 -9.07 6.92 8.03
N PRO A 84 -9.61 5.68 8.07
CA PRO A 84 -10.51 5.21 7.04
C PRO A 84 -11.71 6.15 6.87
N PRO A 85 -12.25 6.29 5.66
CA PRO A 85 -13.37 7.20 5.39
C PRO A 85 -14.66 6.78 6.09
N GLN A 86 -14.74 5.54 6.56
CA GLN A 86 -15.93 4.96 7.18
C GLN A 86 -15.50 4.08 8.37
N ASP A 87 -16.00 4.42 9.55
CA ASP A 87 -15.75 3.70 10.80
C ASP A 87 -16.85 2.65 11.06
N GLU A 88 -18.08 2.88 10.57
CA GLU A 88 -19.20 1.95 10.68
C GLU A 88 -19.46 1.20 9.36
N TRP A 89 -19.03 -0.06 9.29
CA TRP A 89 -19.22 -0.92 8.13
C TRP A 89 -20.56 -1.67 8.20
N SER A 90 -21.66 -0.92 8.33
CA SER A 90 -23.03 -1.40 8.60
C SER A 90 -23.52 -2.61 7.78
N LYS A 91 -22.93 -2.86 6.60
CA LYS A 91 -23.16 -4.08 5.81
C LYS A 91 -21.84 -4.64 5.27
N THR A 92 -21.64 -5.94 5.41
CA THR A 92 -20.50 -6.70 4.83
C THR A 92 -20.31 -6.45 3.34
N LEU A 93 -21.41 -6.30 2.59
CA LEU A 93 -21.34 -5.99 1.15
C LEU A 93 -20.69 -4.63 0.88
N ASN A 94 -20.92 -3.63 1.73
CA ASN A 94 -20.33 -2.30 1.57
C ASN A 94 -18.84 -2.33 1.91
N ALA A 95 -18.47 -3.04 2.98
CA ALA A 95 -17.07 -3.33 3.31
C ALA A 95 -16.34 -3.99 2.14
N MET A 96 -16.83 -5.13 1.64
CA MET A 96 -16.22 -5.83 0.51
C MET A 96 -16.11 -4.96 -0.75
N LYS A 97 -17.13 -4.13 -1.05
CA LYS A 97 -17.06 -3.19 -2.19
C LYS A 97 -15.99 -2.13 -1.99
N ALA A 98 -15.90 -1.54 -0.80
CA ALA A 98 -14.88 -0.55 -0.49
C ALA A 98 -13.48 -1.15 -0.54
N THR A 99 -13.29 -2.35 0.03
CA THR A 99 -12.05 -3.11 -0.05
C THR A 99 -11.67 -3.42 -1.49
N LEU A 100 -12.62 -3.85 -2.34
CA LEU A 100 -12.36 -4.12 -3.74
C LEU A 100 -11.93 -2.87 -4.52
N VAL A 101 -12.53 -1.71 -4.22
CA VAL A 101 -12.13 -0.43 -4.82
C VAL A 101 -10.72 -0.05 -4.37
N LEU A 102 -10.41 -0.21 -3.07
CA LEU A 102 -9.08 0.04 -2.52
C LEU A 102 -8.01 -0.83 -3.19
N GLU A 103 -8.28 -2.14 -3.34
CA GLU A 103 -7.40 -3.08 -4.02
C GLU A 103 -7.16 -2.71 -5.49
N LYS A 104 -8.22 -2.34 -6.21
CA LYS A 104 -8.11 -1.88 -7.60
C LYS A 104 -7.28 -0.61 -7.72
N ASN A 105 -7.49 0.35 -6.82
CA ASN A 105 -6.73 1.60 -6.83
C ASN A 105 -5.24 1.35 -6.56
N LEU A 106 -4.91 0.47 -5.61
CA LEU A 106 -3.52 0.07 -5.34
C LEU A 106 -2.90 -0.61 -6.55
N ASN A 107 -3.58 -1.57 -7.17
CA ASN A 107 -3.07 -2.29 -8.35
C ASN A 107 -2.86 -1.35 -9.54
N GLN A 108 -3.81 -0.46 -9.82
CA GLN A 108 -3.68 0.54 -10.90
C GLN A 108 -2.50 1.48 -10.65
N THR A 109 -2.32 1.93 -9.40
CA THR A 109 -1.20 2.81 -9.04
C THR A 109 0.12 2.06 -9.18
N LEU A 110 0.17 0.79 -8.77
CA LEU A 110 1.34 -0.07 -8.93
C LEU A 110 1.70 -0.30 -10.40
N ASP A 111 0.72 -0.58 -11.27
CA ASP A 111 0.92 -0.77 -12.72
C ASP A 111 1.47 0.50 -13.39
N LEU A 112 0.94 1.67 -13.03
CA LEU A 112 1.43 2.96 -13.53
C LEU A 112 2.90 3.20 -13.14
N HIS A 113 3.32 2.72 -11.98
CA HIS A 113 4.69 2.88 -11.50
C HIS A 113 5.63 1.76 -12.01
N ALA A 114 5.14 0.53 -12.23
CA ALA A 114 5.87 -0.57 -12.87
C ALA A 114 6.51 -0.16 -14.21
N TRP A 115 5.79 0.65 -15.01
CA TRP A 115 6.30 1.23 -16.25
C TRP A 115 7.51 2.15 -16.06
N GLY A 116 7.59 2.86 -14.93
CA GLY A 116 8.74 3.70 -14.59
C GLY A 116 9.95 2.91 -14.04
N PHE A 117 9.74 1.71 -13.52
CA PHE A 117 10.81 0.87 -12.96
C PHE A 117 11.56 0.05 -14.05
N CYS A 118 10.89 -0.32 -15.15
CA CYS A 118 11.52 -1.06 -16.24
C CYS A 118 12.59 -0.26 -17.00
N THR A 119 12.54 1.08 -16.99
CA THR A 119 13.55 1.93 -17.66
C THR A 119 14.87 2.03 -16.89
N CYS A 120 14.91 1.59 -15.62
CA CYS A 120 16.15 1.58 -14.83
C CYS A 120 17.09 0.41 -15.16
N ARG A 121 16.70 -0.52 -16.06
CA ARG A 121 17.44 -1.76 -16.33
C ARG A 121 18.08 -1.87 -17.72
N SER A 122 17.99 -0.84 -18.56
CA SER A 122 18.59 -0.88 -19.91
C SER A 122 19.95 -0.16 -19.92
N PRO A 123 21.08 -0.89 -20.07
CA PRO A 123 22.36 -0.24 -20.35
C PRO A 123 22.34 0.35 -21.77
N PRO A 124 22.96 1.52 -22.00
CA PRO A 124 23.18 2.01 -23.35
C PRO A 124 24.20 1.10 -24.06
N LEU A 125 23.89 0.75 -25.32
CA LEU A 125 24.79 0.04 -26.24
C LEU A 125 26.09 0.82 -26.48
#